data_AF-A0A1V4ZUS1-F1
#
_entry.id   AF-A0A1V4ZUS1-F1
#
_cell.length_a   1.000
_cell.length_b   1.000
_cell.length_c   1.000
_cell.angle_alpha   90.00
_cell.angle_beta   90.00
_cell.angle_gamma   90.00
#
_symmetry.space_group_name_H-M   'P 1'
#
loop_
_entity.id
_entity.type
_entity.pdbx_description
1 polymer ?
#
loop_
_entity_poly.entity_id
_entity_poly.type
_entity_poly.pdbx_seq_one_letter_code
_entity_poly.pdbx_strand_id
1 'polypeptide(L)'
;MRVLFDPELYYQRIKVETVFSVLKRKFGESLKARKYRLQVKEVKIKVILYNLSRAMIIFSIRIVIEEFYRAYFLKTLNTGQKIVCSFPSDRLCLI
;
A
#
# COMPACT_ATOMS: atom_id res chain seq x y z
N MET A 1 26.46 -7.51 29.62
CA MET A 1 25.45 -8.36 28.95
C MET A 1 25.59 -8.13 27.44
N ARG A 2 26.08 -9.11 26.67
CA ARG A 2 26.18 -8.97 25.20
C ARG A 2 24.79 -9.22 24.62
N VAL A 3 24.13 -8.16 24.16
CA VAL A 3 22.89 -8.29 23.39
C VAL A 3 23.29 -8.90 22.04
N LEU A 4 22.87 -10.13 21.77
CA LEU A 4 23.06 -10.74 20.45
C LEU A 4 22.35 -9.87 19.43
N PHE A 5 23.07 -9.45 18.40
CA PHE A 5 22.51 -8.65 17.32
C PHE A 5 21.59 -9.54 16.49
N ASP A 6 20.30 -9.21 16.48
CA ASP A 6 19.30 -9.84 15.63
C ASP A 6 19.10 -8.97 14.37
N PRO A 7 19.58 -9.43 13.19
CA PRO A 7 19.44 -8.69 11.94
C PRO A 7 17.99 -8.44 11.54
N GLU A 8 17.06 -9.33 11.93
CA GLU A 8 15.67 -9.25 11.51
C GLU A 8 14.94 -8.13 12.28
N LEU A 9 15.17 -8.06 13.60
CA LEU A 9 14.69 -6.94 14.42
C LEU A 9 15.29 -5.60 13.95
N TYR A 10 16.56 -5.60 13.53
CA TYR A 10 17.21 -4.41 12.99
C TYR A 10 16.54 -3.94 11.69
N TYR A 11 16.27 -4.86 10.75
CA TYR A 11 15.58 -4.53 9.50
C TYR A 11 14.16 -4.01 9.73
N GLN A 12 13.41 -4.61 10.67
CA GLN A 12 12.07 -4.12 11.02
C GLN A 12 12.11 -2.70 11.58
N ARG A 13 13.09 -2.37 12.43
CA ARG A 13 13.29 -1.01 12.95
C ARG A 13 13.56 -0.01 11.82
N ILE A 14 14.47 -0.33 10.89
CA ILE A 14 14.77 0.53 9.74
C ILE A 14 13.50 0.86 8.94
N LYS A 15 12.67 -0.15 8.68
CA LYS A 15 11.40 0.03 7.97
C LYS A 15 10.50 1.01 8.72
N VAL A 16 10.34 0.83 10.02
CA VAL A 16 9.52 1.71 10.87
C VAL A 16 10.07 3.13 10.90
N GLU A 17 11.38 3.32 11.10
CA GLU A 17 12.04 4.63 11.10
C GLU A 17 11.92 5.35 9.75
N THR A 18 12.02 4.61 8.66
CA THR A 18 11.80 5.13 7.30
C THR A 18 10.37 5.62 7.12
N VAL A 19 9.37 4.83 7.53
CA VAL A 19 7.95 5.22 7.45
C VAL A 19 7.67 6.44 8.32
N PHE A 20 8.20 6.49 9.54
CA PHE A 20 8.07 7.67 10.41
C PHE A 20 8.73 8.91 9.81
N SER A 21 9.90 8.78 9.17
CA SER A 21 10.56 9.88 8.47
C SER A 21 9.71 10.42 7.34
N VAL A 22 9.09 9.55 6.53
CA VAL A 22 8.16 9.94 5.47
C VAL A 22 6.92 10.62 6.05
N LEU A 23 6.36 10.09 7.14
CA LEU A 23 5.19 10.65 7.81
C LEU A 23 5.44 12.08 8.30
N LYS A 24 6.58 12.33 8.96
CA LYS A 24 6.98 13.66 9.44
C LYS A 24 7.17 14.66 8.30
N ARG A 25 7.72 14.23 7.16
CA ARG A 25 7.85 15.11 5.97
C ARG A 25 6.49 15.46 5.36
N LYS A 26 5.54 14.51 5.34
CA LYS A 26 4.22 14.70 4.71
C LYS A 26 3.25 15.53 5.56
N PHE A 27 3.27 15.32 6.88
CA PHE A 27 2.29 15.93 7.80
C PHE A 27 2.90 16.95 8.78
N GLY A 28 4.20 17.24 8.63
CA GLY A 28 4.97 18.07 9.54
C GLY A 28 5.37 17.33 10.83
N GLU A 29 6.51 17.73 11.39
CA GLU A 29 7.00 17.24 12.68
C GLU A 29 6.26 17.86 13.87
N SER A 30 5.70 19.05 13.69
CA SER A 30 5.01 19.77 14.77
C SER A 30 3.64 19.16 15.11
N LEU A 31 3.39 19.04 16.41
CA LEU A 31 2.08 18.69 16.96
C LEU A 31 1.39 19.97 17.40
N LYS A 32 0.17 20.22 16.89
CA LYS A 32 -0.57 21.45 17.19
C LYS A 32 -1.27 21.40 18.54
N ALA A 33 -1.51 20.19 19.05
CA ALA A 33 -2.24 20.00 20.31
C ALA A 33 -1.41 20.38 21.55
N ARG A 34 -2.02 21.12 22.49
CA ARG A 34 -1.40 21.52 23.77
C ARG A 34 -1.45 20.43 24.86
N LYS A 35 -2.49 19.58 24.86
CA LYS A 35 -2.65 18.50 25.85
C LYS A 35 -2.05 17.19 25.32
N TYR A 36 -1.29 16.48 26.15
CA TYR A 36 -0.64 15.20 25.79
C TYR A 36 -1.62 14.15 25.21
N ARG A 37 -2.81 14.00 25.82
CA ARG A 37 -3.83 13.05 25.32
C ARG A 37 -4.27 13.35 23.89
N LEU A 38 -4.27 14.62 23.49
CA LEU A 38 -4.62 15.05 22.14
C LEU A 38 -3.44 14.89 21.18
N GLN A 39 -2.20 15.14 21.62
CA GLN A 39 -0.99 14.88 20.84
C GLN A 39 -0.89 13.40 20.43
N VAL A 40 -1.14 12.48 21.36
CA VAL A 40 -1.15 11.04 21.06
C VAL A 40 -2.23 10.68 20.03
N LYS A 41 -3.42 11.30 20.12
CA LYS A 41 -4.49 11.12 19.14
C LYS A 41 -4.11 11.67 17.77
N GLU A 42 -3.47 12.85 17.72
CA GLU A 42 -3.00 13.48 16.50
C GLU A 42 -2.01 12.57 15.75
N VAL A 43 -1.02 12.02 16.47
CA VAL A 43 -0.04 11.10 15.87
C VAL A 43 -0.72 9.82 15.35
N LYS A 44 -1.63 9.22 16.12
CA LYS A 44 -2.37 8.02 15.68
C LYS A 44 -3.19 8.29 14.41
N ILE A 45 -3.87 9.42 14.35
CA ILE A 45 -4.67 9.81 13.18
C ILE A 45 -3.77 10.03 11.96
N LYS A 46 -2.61 10.70 12.10
CA LYS A 46 -1.64 10.87 10.99
C LYS A 46 -1.19 9.52 10.43
N VAL A 47 -0.92 8.53 11.29
CA VAL A 47 -0.54 7.17 10.86
C VAL A 47 -1.69 6.46 10.13
N ILE A 48 -2.91 6.52 10.66
CA ILE A 48 -4.09 5.91 10.03
C ILE A 48 -4.35 6.54 8.65
N LEU A 49 -4.26 7.87 8.57
CA LEU A 49 -4.44 8.61 7.32
C LEU A 49 -3.38 8.24 6.28
N TYR A 50 -2.12 8.06 6.69
CA TYR A 50 -1.07 7.58 5.78
C TYR A 50 -1.40 6.20 5.21
N ASN A 51 -1.79 5.25 6.06
CA ASN A 51 -2.16 3.90 5.64
C ASN A 51 -3.38 3.91 4.71
N LEU A 52 -4.41 4.70 5.05
CA LEU A 52 -5.59 4.85 4.19
C LEU A 52 -5.24 5.46 2.83
N SER A 53 -4.38 6.49 2.81
CA SER A 53 -3.96 7.11 1.55
C SER A 53 -3.21 6.13 0.64
N ARG A 54 -2.37 5.25 1.21
CA ARG A 54 -1.73 4.16 0.46
C ARG A 54 -2.74 3.15 -0.06
N ALA A 55 -3.70 2.73 0.78
CA ALA A 55 -4.73 1.78 0.38
C ALA A 55 -5.55 2.31 -0.80
N MET A 56 -6.00 3.57 -0.74
CA MET A 56 -6.77 4.22 -1.81
C MET A 56 -6.01 4.26 -3.14
N ILE A 57 -4.71 4.55 -3.11
CA ILE A 57 -3.86 4.52 -4.32
C ILE A 57 -3.80 3.11 -4.91
N ILE A 58 -3.63 2.08 -4.07
CA ILE A 58 -3.59 0.69 -4.53
C ILE A 58 -4.94 0.28 -5.13
N PHE A 59 -6.05 0.63 -4.49
CA PHE A 59 -7.39 0.37 -5.00
C PHE A 59 -7.66 1.08 -6.33
N SER A 60 -7.29 2.35 -6.45
CA SER A 60 -7.47 3.09 -7.70
C SER A 60 -6.64 2.52 -8.85
N ILE A 61 -5.39 2.11 -8.60
CA ILE A 61 -4.57 1.41 -9.60
C ILE A 61 -5.21 0.08 -10.01
N ARG A 62 -5.73 -0.70 -9.05
CA ARG A 62 -6.44 -1.96 -9.33
C ARG A 62 -7.63 -1.76 -10.26
N ILE A 63 -8.48 -0.77 -9.97
CA ILE A 63 -9.67 -0.47 -10.77
C ILE A 63 -9.29 -0.06 -12.19
N VAL A 64 -8.30 0.83 -12.33
CA VAL A 64 -7.83 1.27 -13.66
C VAL A 64 -7.30 0.08 -14.48
N ILE A 65 -6.56 -0.81 -13.84
CA ILE A 65 -6.02 -2.01 -14.48
C ILE A 65 -7.16 -2.95 -14.92
N GLU A 66 -8.12 -3.26 -14.04
CA GLU A 66 -9.24 -4.14 -14.36
C GLU A 66 -10.09 -3.60 -15.53
N GLU A 67 -10.44 -2.31 -15.50
CA GLU A 67 -11.21 -1.68 -16.57
C GLU A 67 -10.44 -1.63 -17.90
N PHE A 68 -9.13 -1.39 -17.84
CA PHE A 68 -8.29 -1.39 -19.04
C PHE A 68 -8.19 -2.79 -19.68
N TYR A 69 -7.99 -3.84 -18.88
CA TYR A 69 -7.99 -5.21 -19.37
C TYR A 69 -9.38 -5.65 -19.87
N ARG A 70 -10.47 -5.20 -19.23
CA ARG A 70 -11.85 -5.43 -19.70
C ARG A 70 -12.09 -4.82 -21.08
N ALA A 71 -11.62 -3.60 -21.30
CA ALA A 71 -11.75 -2.93 -22.60
C ALA A 71 -10.92 -3.64 -23.69
N TYR A 72 -9.72 -4.10 -23.38
CA TYR A 72 -8.88 -4.86 -24.30
C TYR A 72 -9.52 -6.19 -24.71
N PHE A 73 -10.11 -6.91 -23.74
CA PHE A 73 -10.83 -8.17 -23.99
C PHE A 73 -12.03 -7.97 -24.92
N LEU A 74 -12.86 -6.94 -24.69
CA LEU A 74 -14.02 -6.63 -25.54
C LEU A 74 -13.61 -6.24 -26.96
N LYS A 75 -12.51 -5.48 -27.13
CA LYS A 75 -12.00 -5.13 -28.46
C LYS A 75 -11.57 -6.37 -29.25
N THR A 76 -10.93 -7.32 -28.56
CA THR A 76 -10.43 -8.57 -29.12
C THR A 76 -11.56 -9.52 -29.56
N LEU A 77 -12.66 -9.59 -28.80
CA LEU A 77 -13.87 -10.35 -29.19
C LEU A 77 -14.52 -9.80 -30.47
N ASN A 78 -14.57 -8.47 -30.63
CA ASN A 78 -15.16 -7.83 -31.80
C ASN A 78 -14.29 -7.94 -33.07
N THR A 79 -12.99 -8.21 -32.94
CA THR A 79 -12.07 -8.41 -34.07
C THR A 79 -11.82 -9.88 -34.44
N GLY A 80 -12.53 -10.82 -33.80
CA GLY A 80 -12.52 -12.23 -34.19
C GLY A 80 -11.24 -13.00 -33.87
N GLN A 81 -10.33 -12.45 -33.05
CA GLN A 81 -9.08 -13.13 -32.69
C GLN A 81 -9.22 -13.78 -31.31
N LYS A 82 -9.41 -15.10 -31.23
CA LYS A 82 -9.39 -15.84 -29.96
C LYS A 82 -7.97 -15.81 -29.39
N ILE A 83 -7.76 -15.08 -28.30
CA ILE A 83 -6.57 -15.21 -27.47
C ILE A 83 -7.04 -15.56 -26.05
N VAL A 84 -6.61 -16.72 -25.57
CA VAL A 84 -6.77 -17.16 -24.18
C VAL A 84 -5.80 -16.33 -23.36
N CYS A 85 -6.30 -15.28 -22.70
CA CYS A 85 -5.53 -14.52 -21.73
C CYS A 85 -5.90 -15.02 -20.34
N SER A 86 -5.16 -16.01 -19.84
CA SER A 86 -5.25 -16.43 -18.45
C SER A 86 -4.89 -15.26 -17.53
N PHE A 87 -5.81 -14.89 -16.63
CA PHE A 87 -5.57 -13.93 -15.56
C PHE A 87 -4.37 -14.38 -14.70
N PRO A 88 -3.53 -13.47 -14.16
CA PRO A 88 -2.46 -13.84 -13.24
C PRO A 88 -2.97 -14.16 -11.82
N SER A 89 -4.28 -14.05 -11.56
CA SER A 89 -4.87 -14.25 -10.24
C SER A 89 -5.41 -15.66 -10.02
N ASP A 90 -5.74 -16.38 -11.10
CA ASP A 90 -6.39 -17.68 -11.00
C ASP A 90 -5.35 -18.78 -11.12
N ARG A 91 -4.67 -19.04 -10.00
CA ARG A 91 -4.13 -20.36 -9.72
C ARG A 91 -5.29 -21.35 -9.67
N LEU A 92 -5.66 -21.91 -10.82
CA LEU A 92 -6.25 -23.24 -10.97
C LEU A 92 -6.32 -23.57 -12.46
N CYS A 93 -5.16 -23.96 -12.99
CA CYS A 93 -5.08 -24.82 -14.14
C CYS A 93 -5.38 -26.24 -13.62
N LEU A 94 -6.56 -26.77 -13.91
CA LEU A 94 -6.83 -28.20 -13.81
C LEU A 94 -7.36 -28.67 -15.16
N ILE A 95 -6.73 -29.76 -15.58
CA ILE A 95 -6.70 -30.46 -16.87
C ILE A 95 -8.10 -30.76 -17.41
#